data_AF-A0A1E3UMK9-F1
#
_entry.id   AF-A0A1E3UMK9-F1
#
_cell.length_a   1.000
_cell.length_b   1.000
_cell.length_c   1.000
_cell.angle_alpha   90.00
_cell.angle_beta   90.00
_cell.angle_gamma   90.00
#
_symmetry.space_group_name_H-M   'P 1'
#
loop_
_entity.id
_entity.type
_entity.pdbx_description
1 polymer ?
#
loop_
_entity_poly.entity_id
_entity_poly.type
_entity_poly.pdbx_seq_one_letter_code
_entity_poly.pdbx_strand_id
1 'polypeptide(L)'
;MKRDGKYRFSLQFGSETREQVQAGELLERLGNRKSAVVIAALNAYIAAHPELAEPAPVSVKIDGGIRREALEQMIRSIIDERIANGQLLAGGVETPSIQMQEDLNVDIAAMISNLELFDG
;
A
#
# COMPACT_ATOMS: atom_id res chain seq x y z
N MET A 1 -32.05 -18.23 17.55
CA MET A 1 -32.81 -19.50 17.34
C MET A 1 -34.22 -19.16 16.90
N LYS A 2 -34.71 -19.79 15.83
CA LYS A 2 -36.10 -19.68 15.36
C LYS A 2 -37.00 -20.39 16.38
N ARG A 3 -37.94 -19.68 17.01
CA ARG A 3 -38.96 -20.27 17.88
C ARG A 3 -40.33 -19.97 17.26
N ASP A 4 -41.17 -20.99 17.14
CA ASP A 4 -42.54 -20.88 16.60
C ASP A 4 -42.62 -20.24 15.21
N GLY A 5 -41.63 -20.53 14.35
CA GLY A 5 -41.58 -19.99 13.00
C GLY A 5 -41.10 -18.53 12.91
N LYS A 6 -40.87 -17.87 14.05
CA LYS A 6 -40.51 -16.44 14.12
C LYS A 6 -39.09 -16.26 14.64
N TYR A 7 -38.47 -15.19 14.16
CA TYR A 7 -37.20 -14.70 14.70
C TYR A 7 -37.48 -13.57 15.68
N ARG A 8 -36.88 -13.64 16.87
CA ARG A 8 -36.95 -12.58 17.88
C ARG A 8 -35.53 -12.15 18.24
N PHE A 9 -35.25 -10.87 18.05
CA PHE A 9 -34.01 -10.22 18.42
C PHE A 9 -34.34 -8.98 19.24
N SER A 10 -33.51 -8.69 20.24
CA SER A 10 -33.53 -7.41 20.95
C SER A 10 -32.35 -6.60 20.45
N LEU A 11 -32.60 -5.39 19.99
CA LEU A 11 -31.58 -4.48 19.46
C LEU A 11 -31.65 -3.19 20.28
N GLN A 12 -30.49 -2.69 20.69
CA GLN A 12 -30.33 -1.41 21.36
C GLN A 12 -29.17 -0.68 20.68
N PHE A 13 -29.36 0.61 20.43
CA PHE A 13 -28.33 1.50 19.91
C PHE A 13 -28.37 2.79 20.74
N GLY A 14 -27.26 3.52 20.73
CA GLY A 14 -27.12 4.76 21.49
C GLY A 14 -27.92 5.91 20.91
N SER A 15 -27.70 7.11 21.45
CA SER A 15 -28.39 8.34 21.04
C SER A 15 -27.42 9.51 20.82
N GLU A 16 -26.18 9.17 20.51
CA GLU A 16 -25.07 10.12 20.40
C GLU A 16 -25.12 10.89 19.07
N THR A 17 -25.70 10.31 18.01
CA THR A 17 -25.84 10.95 16.71
C THR A 17 -27.28 11.31 16.36
N ARG A 18 -27.46 12.28 15.46
CA ARG A 18 -28.79 12.71 14.99
C ARG A 18 -29.51 11.57 14.28
N GLU A 19 -28.79 10.77 13.52
CA GLU A 19 -29.33 9.62 12.78
C GLU A 19 -29.86 8.55 13.74
N GLN A 20 -29.14 8.29 14.83
CA GLN A 20 -29.59 7.38 15.88
C GLN A 20 -30.87 7.88 16.56
N VAL A 21 -30.90 9.16 16.97
CA VAL A 21 -32.09 9.76 17.60
C VAL A 21 -33.29 9.68 16.64
N GLN A 22 -33.12 10.08 15.38
CA GLN A 22 -34.18 10.03 14.37
C GLN A 22 -34.70 8.61 14.13
N ALA A 23 -33.80 7.62 14.03
CA ALA A 23 -34.18 6.21 13.88
C ALA A 23 -34.94 5.70 15.11
N GLY A 24 -34.48 6.05 16.31
CA GLY A 24 -35.13 5.72 17.59
C GLY A 24 -36.56 6.25 17.64
N GLU A 25 -36.74 7.57 17.44
CA GLU A 25 -38.06 8.21 17.46
C GLU A 25 -39.02 7.63 16.40
N LEU A 26 -38.52 7.35 15.20
CA LEU A 26 -39.31 6.71 14.15
C LEU A 26 -39.78 5.33 14.59
N LEU A 27 -38.89 4.51 15.13
CA LEU A 27 -39.23 3.16 15.61
C LEU A 27 -40.21 3.21 16.80
N GLU A 28 -40.08 4.18 17.70
CA GLU A 28 -41.05 4.37 18.79
C GLU A 28 -42.45 4.67 18.24
N ARG A 29 -42.56 5.65 17.32
CA ARG A 29 -43.84 6.04 16.69
C ARG A 29 -44.50 4.91 15.90
N LEU A 30 -43.72 3.96 15.37
CA LEU A 30 -44.22 2.84 14.57
C LEU A 30 -44.88 1.72 15.38
N GLY A 31 -44.66 1.63 16.70
CA GLY A 31 -45.33 0.65 17.55
C GLY A 31 -45.10 -0.80 17.11
N ASN A 32 -46.17 -1.56 16.85
CA ASN A 32 -46.08 -2.96 16.41
C ASN A 32 -45.59 -3.14 14.96
N ARG A 33 -45.46 -2.06 14.17
CA ARG A 33 -44.97 -2.08 12.78
C ARG A 33 -43.45 -1.94 12.66
N LYS A 34 -42.73 -1.82 13.79
CA LYS A 34 -41.26 -1.75 13.84
C LYS A 34 -40.61 -2.90 13.06
N SER A 35 -41.02 -4.13 13.30
CA SER A 35 -40.42 -5.31 12.67
C SER A 35 -40.55 -5.28 11.15
N ALA A 36 -41.68 -4.82 10.61
CA ALA A 36 -41.88 -4.72 9.17
C ALA A 36 -40.90 -3.72 8.53
N VAL A 37 -40.70 -2.56 9.15
CA VAL A 37 -39.76 -1.54 8.64
C VAL A 37 -38.32 -2.02 8.76
N VAL A 38 -37.94 -2.61 9.90
CA VAL A 38 -36.58 -3.14 10.12
C VAL A 38 -36.26 -4.24 9.11
N ILE A 39 -37.20 -5.16 8.85
CA ILE A 39 -37.02 -6.22 7.85
C ILE A 39 -36.88 -5.63 6.44
N ALA A 40 -37.74 -4.67 6.07
CA ALA A 40 -37.67 -4.02 4.76
C ALA A 40 -36.33 -3.29 4.55
N ALA A 41 -35.90 -2.53 5.55
CA ALA A 41 -34.61 -1.83 5.52
C ALA A 41 -33.44 -2.80 5.43
N LEU A 42 -33.45 -3.88 6.20
CA LEU A 42 -32.40 -4.90 6.17
C LEU A 42 -32.33 -5.60 4.81
N ASN A 43 -33.47 -5.94 4.21
CA ASN A 43 -33.51 -6.53 2.87
C ASN A 43 -33.00 -5.55 1.80
N ALA A 44 -33.37 -4.27 1.88
CA ALA A 44 -32.85 -3.25 0.97
C ALA A 44 -31.34 -3.07 1.14
N TYR A 45 -30.84 -3.12 2.38
CA TYR A 45 -29.42 -3.03 2.69
C TYR A 45 -28.65 -4.22 2.13
N ILE A 46 -29.13 -5.45 2.31
CA ILE A 46 -28.52 -6.66 1.74
C ILE A 46 -28.54 -6.62 0.20
N ALA A 47 -29.61 -6.11 -0.40
CA ALA A 47 -29.68 -5.96 -1.86
C ALA A 47 -28.68 -4.94 -2.41
N ALA A 48 -28.38 -3.88 -1.63
CA ALA A 48 -27.36 -2.89 -1.97
C ALA A 48 -25.93 -3.37 -1.66
N HIS A 49 -25.79 -4.33 -0.73
CA HIS A 49 -24.53 -4.87 -0.23
C HIS A 49 -24.49 -6.41 -0.34
N PRO A 50 -24.42 -6.97 -1.56
CA PRO A 50 -24.43 -8.42 -1.78
C PRO A 50 -23.26 -9.15 -1.09
N GLU A 51 -22.16 -8.45 -0.79
CA GLU A 51 -21.03 -8.94 0.00
C GLU A 51 -21.39 -9.39 1.43
N LEU A 52 -22.54 -8.96 1.95
CA LEU A 52 -23.05 -9.40 3.26
C LEU A 52 -23.90 -10.67 3.17
N ALA A 53 -24.42 -10.99 1.98
CA ALA A 53 -25.27 -12.16 1.76
C ALA A 53 -24.44 -13.45 1.65
N GLU A 54 -23.24 -13.35 1.10
CA GLU A 54 -22.27 -14.45 1.08
C GLU A 54 -21.10 -14.10 1.99
N PRO A 55 -20.75 -14.93 3.00
CA PRO A 55 -19.48 -14.77 3.67
C PRO A 55 -18.40 -15.08 2.63
N ALA A 56 -17.98 -14.07 1.86
CA ALA A 56 -16.88 -14.21 0.94
C ALA A 56 -15.66 -14.59 1.78
N PRO A 57 -15.16 -15.85 1.72
CA PRO A 57 -13.89 -16.12 2.35
C PRO A 57 -12.91 -15.20 1.66
N VAL A 58 -12.19 -14.38 2.44
CA VAL A 58 -11.13 -13.52 1.93
C VAL A 58 -10.08 -14.45 1.32
N SER A 59 -10.24 -14.81 0.04
CA SER A 59 -9.27 -15.58 -0.70
C SER A 59 -8.27 -14.57 -1.22
N VAL A 60 -7.23 -14.33 -0.44
CA VAL A 60 -6.02 -13.69 -0.95
C VAL A 60 -5.42 -14.68 -1.94
N LYS A 61 -5.85 -14.59 -3.20
CA LYS A 61 -5.12 -15.19 -4.31
C LYS A 61 -3.89 -14.33 -4.46
N ILE A 62 -2.81 -14.77 -3.82
CA ILE A 62 -1.47 -14.35 -4.23
C ILE A 62 -1.34 -14.93 -5.63
N ASP A 63 -1.65 -14.14 -6.66
CA ASP A 63 -1.30 -14.50 -8.02
C ASP A 63 0.19 -14.83 -7.98
N GLY A 64 0.49 -16.10 -8.28
CA GLY A 64 1.78 -16.72 -8.04
C GLY A 64 2.90 -15.77 -8.41
N GLY A 65 3.81 -15.57 -7.44
CA GLY A 65 4.90 -14.61 -7.53
C GLY A 65 5.56 -14.64 -8.90
N ILE A 66 6.00 -13.47 -9.35
CA ILE A 66 6.61 -13.23 -10.67
C ILE A 66 7.37 -14.47 -11.13
N ARG A 67 6.84 -15.15 -12.15
CA ARG A 67 7.46 -16.34 -12.75
C ARG A 67 8.91 -15.99 -13.07
N ARG A 68 9.85 -16.80 -12.60
CA ARG A 68 11.30 -16.54 -12.72
C ARG A 68 11.68 -16.21 -14.17
N GLU A 69 11.03 -16.86 -15.13
CA GLU A 69 11.23 -16.64 -16.55
C GLU A 69 10.81 -15.23 -17.00
N ALA A 70 9.70 -14.69 -16.46
CA ALA A 70 9.24 -13.34 -16.75
C ALA A 70 10.17 -12.29 -16.11
N LEU A 71 10.70 -12.57 -14.91
CA LEU A 71 11.70 -11.72 -14.27
C LEU A 71 13.01 -11.70 -15.08
N GLU A 72 13.49 -12.86 -15.51
CA GLU A 72 14.70 -12.97 -16.33
C GLU A 72 14.55 -12.26 -17.69
N GLN A 73 13.38 -12.36 -18.33
CA GLN A 73 13.09 -11.64 -19.57
C GLN A 73 13.09 -10.13 -19.36
N MET A 74 12.48 -9.65 -18.28
CA MET A 74 12.47 -8.22 -17.93
C MET A 74 13.88 -7.70 -17.62
N ILE A 75 14.69 -8.46 -16.90
CA ILE A 75 16.09 -8.09 -16.62
C ILE A 75 16.89 -8.01 -17.92
N ARG A 76 16.74 -8.99 -18.82
CA ARG A 76 17.41 -8.98 -20.13
C ARG A 76 17.02 -7.77 -20.97
N SER A 77 15.73 -7.45 -21.06
CA SER A 77 15.28 -6.28 -21.81
C SER A 77 15.83 -4.97 -21.24
N ILE A 78 15.90 -4.85 -19.91
CA ILE A 78 16.49 -3.67 -19.26
C ILE A 78 17.99 -3.57 -19.57
N ILE A 79 18.72 -4.69 -19.51
CA ILE A 79 20.16 -4.72 -19.82
C ILE A 79 20.40 -4.36 -21.28
N ASP A 80 19.66 -4.94 -22.21
CA ASP A 80 19.79 -4.67 -23.64
C ASP A 80 19.48 -3.20 -23.96
N GLU A 81 18.43 -2.64 -23.34
CA GLU A 81 18.10 -1.22 -23.46
C GLU A 81 19.20 -0.32 -22.87
N ARG A 82 19.79 -0.69 -21.74
CA ARG A 82 20.92 0.04 -21.12
C ARG A 82 22.19 -0.03 -21.96
N ILE A 83 22.46 -1.16 -22.64
CA ILE A 83 23.60 -1.30 -23.58
C ILE A 83 23.36 -0.46 -24.82
N ALA A 84 22.16 -0.56 -25.41
CA ALA A 84 21.79 0.21 -26.59
C ALA A 84 21.86 1.71 -26.32
N ASN A 85 21.49 2.15 -25.11
CA ASN A 85 21.60 3.53 -24.66
C ASN A 85 23.00 3.90 -24.12
N GLY A 86 23.99 3.01 -24.22
CA GLY A 86 25.38 3.27 -23.81
C GLY A 86 25.60 3.47 -22.31
N GLN A 87 24.63 3.13 -21.46
CA GLN A 87 24.63 3.43 -20.02
C GLN A 87 25.34 2.38 -19.15
N LEU A 88 25.68 1.20 -19.68
CA LEU A 88 26.33 0.15 -18.85
C LEU A 88 27.81 0.41 -18.51
N LEU A 89 28.41 1.48 -19.03
CA LEU A 89 29.77 1.88 -18.64
C LEU A 89 29.81 2.85 -17.44
N ALA A 90 28.66 3.21 -16.87
CA ALA A 90 28.57 4.13 -15.73
C ALA A 90 28.64 3.42 -14.35
N GLY A 91 29.16 2.21 -14.30
CA GLY A 91 29.72 1.61 -13.07
C GLY A 91 31.18 2.02 -12.91
N GLY A 92 31.48 3.30 -13.12
CA GLY A 92 32.81 3.86 -12.96
C GLY A 92 33.19 3.83 -11.48
N VAL A 93 34.13 2.95 -11.12
CA VAL A 93 35.20 3.45 -10.27
C VAL A 93 35.88 4.49 -11.15
N GLU A 94 35.63 5.76 -10.88
CA GLU A 94 36.29 6.87 -11.55
C GLU A 94 37.79 6.74 -11.23
N THR A 95 38.53 6.02 -12.07
CA THR A 95 39.97 6.14 -12.08
C THR A 95 40.25 7.56 -12.56
N PRO A 96 40.84 8.44 -11.72
CA PRO A 96 41.15 9.79 -12.15
C PRO A 96 41.98 9.72 -13.42
N SER A 97 41.64 10.58 -14.38
CA SER A 97 42.40 10.72 -15.63
C SER A 97 43.87 10.99 -15.32
N ILE A 98 44.80 10.57 -16.19
CA ILE A 98 46.25 10.72 -15.97
C ILE A 98 46.62 12.19 -15.67
N GLN A 99 45.95 13.16 -16.29
CA GLN A 99 46.13 14.59 -15.99
C GLN A 99 45.70 14.96 -14.56
N MET A 100 44.56 14.46 -14.09
CA MET A 100 44.12 14.69 -12.70
C MET A 100 45.08 14.04 -11.67
N GLN A 101 45.69 12.91 -12.01
CA GLN A 101 46.69 12.26 -11.14
C GLN A 101 48.00 13.07 -11.07
N GLU A 102 48.43 13.70 -12.16
CA GLU A 102 49.59 14.60 -12.17
C GLU A 102 49.34 15.85 -11.32
N ASP A 103 48.18 16.49 -11.48
CA ASP A 103 47.81 17.68 -10.69
C ASP A 103 47.74 17.36 -9.18
N LEU A 104 47.14 16.22 -8.80
CA LEU A 104 47.10 15.75 -7.42
C LEU A 104 48.50 15.48 -6.85
N ASN A 105 49.40 14.92 -7.64
CA ASN A 105 50.78 14.67 -7.21
C ASN A 105 51.57 15.97 -7.02
N VAL A 106 51.33 16.98 -7.86
CA VAL A 106 51.92 18.31 -7.71
C VAL A 106 51.41 19.00 -6.44
N ASP A 107 50.10 18.94 -6.18
CA ASP A 107 49.51 19.52 -4.98
C ASP A 107 50.02 18.84 -3.69
N ILE A 108 50.14 17.51 -3.70
CA ILE A 108 50.71 16.74 -2.58
C ILE A 108 52.17 17.13 -2.35
N ALA A 109 52.98 17.25 -3.40
CA ALA A 109 54.38 17.66 -3.28
C ALA A 109 54.52 19.08 -2.69
N ALA A 110 53.64 20.01 -3.07
CA ALA A 110 53.61 21.36 -2.50
C ALA A 110 53.21 21.37 -1.02
N MET A 111 52.29 20.50 -0.60
CA MET A 111 51.93 20.37 0.82
C MET A 111 53.09 19.81 1.65
N ILE A 112 53.84 18.85 1.11
CA ILE A 112 55.02 18.26 1.78
C ILE A 112 56.14 19.29 1.92
N SER A 113 56.44 20.08 0.88
CA SER A 113 57.46 21.13 0.97
C SER A 113 57.12 22.21 2.00
N ASN A 114 55.82 22.49 2.20
CA ASN A 114 55.36 23.42 3.22
C ASN A 114 55.51 22.86 4.64
N LEU A 115 55.49 21.54 4.81
CA LEU A 115 55.73 20.89 6.10
C LEU A 115 57.22 20.89 6.47
N GLU A 116 58.12 20.71 5.50
CA GLU A 116 59.58 20.79 5.70
C GLU A 116 60.03 22.19 6.19
N LEU A 117 59.23 23.24 5.96
CA LEU A 117 59.51 24.59 6.45
C LEU A 117 59.35 24.73 7.98
N PHE A 118 58.60 23.82 8.62
CA PHE A 118 58.35 23.86 10.06
C PHE A 118 59.29 22.95 10.89
N ASP A 119 60.13 22.15 10.24
CA ASP A 119 61.11 21.25 10.87
C ASP A 119 62.50 21.92 11.07
N GLY A 120 62.56 23.26 11.08
CA GLY A 120 63.75 24.08 11.32
C GLY A 120 63.80 24.76 12.68
#